data_AF-A0A3M6UJL1-F1
#
_entry.id   AF-A0A3M6UJL1-F1
#
_cell.length_a   1.000
_cell.length_b   1.000
_cell.length_c   1.000
_cell.angle_alpha   90.00
_cell.angle_beta   90.00
_cell.angle_gamma   90.00
#
_symmetry.space_group_name_H-M   'P 1'
#
loop_
_entity.id
_entity.type
_entity.pdbx_description
1 polymer ?
#
loop_
_entity_poly.entity_id
_entity_poly.type
_entity_poly.pdbx_seq_one_letter_code
_entity_poly.pdbx_strand_id
1 'polypeptide(L)'
;MNICNLPPPETGWRRLPAPTDHFLSADILRVRHFRNSLYAHVTKASIDETSFNRYWSNIREVFVRLGGAKYDKVISKMKTESMNPDAEEGYKSLLKEWQKQDDDIKDRLESIYEKVEKAHKLLLDLRDHVESLGDIPGSYWNDIREVVVRLGGAKYDVLIRKVKTECMDPDTEEDYKSLLKEWQKQDDDIRDRLESIDEKTEKTHELLIDLKDHVVSLGGIPGWTSETVYLVYK
;
A
#
# COMPACT_ATOMS: atom_id res chain seq x y z
N MET A 1 -10.62 -56.12 12.04
CA MET A 1 -9.85 -55.25 12.96
C MET A 1 -10.85 -54.30 13.60
N ASN A 2 -11.15 -54.49 14.89
CA ASN A 2 -12.02 -53.59 15.63
C ASN A 2 -11.13 -52.63 16.41
N ILE A 3 -11.28 -51.33 16.21
CA ILE A 3 -10.61 -50.32 17.04
C ILE A 3 -11.48 -50.14 18.28
N CYS A 4 -10.91 -50.37 19.47
CA CYS A 4 -11.60 -50.18 20.75
C CYS A 4 -12.93 -50.97 20.89
N ASN A 5 -13.02 -52.18 20.33
CA ASN A 5 -14.25 -53.00 20.29
C ASN A 5 -15.46 -52.34 19.58
N LEU A 6 -15.22 -51.28 18.79
CA LEU A 6 -16.26 -50.66 18.00
C LEU A 6 -16.45 -51.39 16.66
N PRO A 7 -17.70 -51.50 16.17
CA PRO A 7 -17.94 -51.97 14.81
C PRO A 7 -17.31 -51.01 13.80
N PRO A 8 -16.76 -51.53 12.68
CA PRO A 8 -16.28 -50.67 11.61
C PRO A 8 -17.43 -49.80 11.09
N PRO A 9 -17.16 -48.54 10.69
CA PRO A 9 -18.12 -47.76 9.94
C PRO A 9 -18.36 -48.38 8.56
N GLU A 10 -19.41 -47.96 7.85
CA GLU A 10 -19.88 -48.62 6.61
C GLU A 10 -18.79 -48.70 5.53
N THR A 11 -17.91 -47.69 5.45
CA THR A 11 -16.81 -47.65 4.49
C THR A 11 -15.51 -48.32 4.98
N GLY A 12 -15.52 -48.85 6.21
CA GLY A 12 -14.39 -49.47 6.90
C GLY A 12 -13.36 -48.47 7.44
N TRP A 13 -12.37 -48.97 8.19
CA TRP A 13 -11.37 -48.14 8.91
C TRP A 13 -10.33 -47.43 8.03
N ARG A 14 -10.32 -47.68 6.72
CA ARG A 14 -9.31 -47.15 5.78
C ARG A 14 -9.81 -46.04 4.88
N ARG A 15 -11.11 -45.75 4.90
CA ARG A 15 -11.74 -44.73 4.06
C ARG A 15 -12.42 -43.68 4.92
N LEU A 16 -12.56 -42.47 4.39
CA LEU A 16 -13.31 -41.42 5.05
C LEU A 16 -14.80 -41.84 5.08
N PRO A 17 -15.47 -41.81 6.24
CA PRO A 17 -16.90 -42.10 6.33
C PRO A 17 -17.74 -41.07 5.58
N ALA A 18 -18.90 -41.48 5.06
CA ALA A 18 -19.85 -40.59 4.40
C ALA A 18 -20.34 -39.50 5.38
N PRO A 19 -20.65 -38.27 4.94
CA PRO A 19 -21.09 -37.21 5.85
C PRO A 19 -22.31 -37.55 6.73
N THR A 20 -23.16 -38.45 6.24
CA THR A 20 -24.38 -38.93 6.91
C THR A 20 -24.14 -40.04 7.94
N ASP A 21 -22.94 -40.63 7.98
CA ASP A 21 -22.60 -41.71 8.92
C ASP A 21 -22.24 -41.14 10.30
N HIS A 22 -23.22 -40.98 11.18
CA HIS A 22 -23.02 -40.38 12.51
C HIS A 22 -22.67 -41.40 13.61
N PHE A 23 -22.20 -42.61 13.25
CA PHE A 23 -21.76 -43.58 14.26
C PHE A 23 -20.46 -43.16 14.94
N LEU A 24 -20.28 -43.60 16.19
CA LEU A 24 -19.09 -43.31 17.00
C LEU A 24 -17.78 -43.69 16.27
N SER A 25 -17.76 -44.83 15.59
CA SER A 25 -16.60 -45.29 14.82
C SER A 25 -16.29 -44.37 13.63
N ALA A 26 -17.30 -43.82 12.97
CA ALA A 26 -17.16 -42.86 11.89
C ALA A 26 -16.60 -41.52 12.39
N ASP A 27 -17.11 -41.01 13.51
CA ASP A 27 -16.62 -39.77 14.10
C ASP A 27 -15.17 -39.87 14.59
N ILE A 28 -14.76 -41.00 15.17
CA ILE A 28 -13.36 -41.25 15.52
C ILE A 28 -12.45 -41.23 14.27
N LEU A 29 -12.90 -41.83 13.16
CA LEU A 29 -12.16 -41.77 11.90
C LEU A 29 -12.07 -40.36 11.33
N ARG A 30 -13.13 -39.54 11.44
CA ARG A 30 -13.11 -38.15 11.01
C ARG A 30 -12.10 -37.32 11.81
N VAL A 31 -12.04 -37.48 13.13
CA VAL A 31 -11.03 -36.81 13.98
C VAL A 31 -9.62 -37.19 13.53
N ARG A 32 -9.36 -38.49 13.32
CA ARG A 32 -8.07 -38.97 12.80
C ARG A 32 -7.75 -38.35 11.44
N HIS A 33 -8.73 -38.30 10.54
CA HIS A 33 -8.56 -37.73 9.22
C HIS A 33 -8.22 -36.24 9.29
N PHE A 34 -9.00 -35.42 10.02
CA PHE A 34 -8.73 -34.00 10.18
C PHE A 34 -7.35 -33.73 10.76
N ARG A 35 -6.95 -34.46 11.81
CA ARG A 35 -5.61 -34.33 12.41
C ARG A 35 -4.50 -34.66 11.41
N ASN A 36 -4.67 -35.69 10.59
CA ASN A 36 -3.66 -36.07 9.62
C ASN A 36 -3.59 -35.09 8.44
N SER A 37 -4.73 -34.66 7.93
CA SER A 37 -4.84 -33.79 6.75
C SER A 37 -4.53 -32.32 7.05
N LEU A 38 -4.86 -31.83 8.25
CA LEU A 38 -4.75 -30.40 8.61
C LEU A 38 -3.56 -30.08 9.52
N TYR A 39 -2.85 -31.07 10.05
CA TYR A 39 -1.70 -30.82 10.92
C TYR A 39 -0.49 -31.70 10.57
N ALA A 40 -0.66 -33.01 10.41
CA ALA A 40 0.48 -33.92 10.28
C ALA A 40 1.17 -33.89 8.89
N HIS A 41 0.46 -33.50 7.82
CA HIS A 41 0.96 -33.59 6.44
C HIS A 41 0.75 -32.32 5.62
N VAL A 42 0.62 -31.16 6.26
CA VAL A 42 0.38 -29.91 5.54
C VAL A 42 1.67 -29.38 4.94
N THR A 43 1.66 -29.10 3.63
CA THR A 43 2.80 -28.51 2.90
C THR A 43 2.77 -26.98 2.88
N LYS A 44 1.65 -26.37 3.28
CA LYS A 44 1.43 -24.92 3.32
C LYS A 44 0.95 -24.50 4.70
N ALA A 45 1.55 -23.44 5.25
CA ALA A 45 1.16 -22.87 6.54
C ALA A 45 -0.06 -21.93 6.47
N SER A 46 -0.81 -21.94 5.35
CA SER A 46 -2.00 -21.11 5.15
C SER A 46 -3.13 -21.89 4.52
N ILE A 47 -4.36 -21.55 4.93
CA ILE A 47 -5.61 -22.01 4.32
C ILE A 47 -6.52 -20.80 4.09
N ASP A 48 -7.32 -20.82 3.03
CA ASP A 48 -8.29 -19.76 2.76
C ASP A 48 -9.44 -19.78 3.78
N GLU A 49 -10.11 -18.64 3.93
CA GLU A 49 -11.20 -18.47 4.90
C GLU A 49 -12.37 -19.45 4.67
N THR A 50 -12.70 -19.75 3.41
CA THR A 50 -13.79 -20.68 3.08
C THR A 50 -13.46 -22.09 3.54
N SER A 51 -12.25 -22.56 3.24
CA SER A 51 -11.74 -23.85 3.70
C SER A 51 -11.64 -23.90 5.22
N PHE A 52 -11.11 -22.86 5.87
CA PHE A 52 -11.05 -22.76 7.33
C PHE A 52 -12.43 -22.92 7.95
N ASN A 53 -13.41 -22.13 7.51
CA ASN A 53 -14.78 -22.15 8.03
C ASN A 53 -15.43 -23.54 7.86
N ARG A 54 -15.23 -24.17 6.70
CA ARG A 54 -15.74 -25.51 6.43
C ARG A 54 -15.13 -26.56 7.36
N TYR A 55 -13.80 -26.59 7.47
CA TYR A 55 -13.12 -27.56 8.35
C TYR A 55 -13.49 -27.32 9.81
N TRP A 56 -13.55 -26.07 10.24
CA TRP A 56 -13.94 -25.70 11.59
C TRP A 56 -15.35 -26.19 11.94
N SER A 57 -16.32 -25.98 11.03
CA SER A 57 -17.69 -26.47 11.21
C SER A 57 -17.74 -28.00 11.33
N ASN A 58 -17.06 -28.71 10.43
CA ASN A 58 -17.03 -30.17 10.43
C ASN A 58 -16.38 -30.74 11.69
N ILE A 59 -15.30 -30.13 12.16
CA ILE A 59 -14.61 -30.51 13.40
C ILE A 59 -15.53 -30.28 14.60
N ARG A 60 -16.16 -29.09 14.68
CA ARG A 60 -17.12 -28.72 15.73
C ARG A 60 -18.24 -29.76 15.83
N GLU A 61 -18.88 -30.08 14.71
CA GLU A 61 -19.98 -31.05 14.67
C GLU A 61 -19.56 -32.44 15.18
N VAL A 62 -18.39 -32.92 14.78
CA VAL A 62 -17.85 -34.21 15.24
C VAL A 62 -17.62 -34.19 16.76
N PHE A 63 -17.01 -33.15 17.31
CA PHE A 63 -16.79 -33.06 18.75
C PHE A 63 -18.09 -32.90 19.55
N VAL A 64 -19.08 -32.19 19.02
CA VAL A 64 -20.41 -32.09 19.64
C VAL A 64 -21.12 -33.44 19.64
N ARG A 65 -21.01 -34.24 18.57
CA ARG A 65 -21.57 -35.62 18.56
C ARG A 65 -20.85 -36.55 19.53
N LEU A 66 -19.51 -36.48 19.60
CA LEU A 66 -18.71 -37.33 20.48
C LEU A 66 -18.86 -37.00 21.97
N GLY A 67 -18.96 -35.71 22.30
CA GLY A 67 -18.81 -35.22 23.67
C GLY A 67 -19.97 -34.37 24.19
N GLY A 68 -20.99 -34.14 23.36
CA GLY A 68 -22.18 -33.36 23.69
C GLY A 68 -22.00 -31.84 23.55
N ALA A 69 -23.09 -31.11 23.81
CA ALA A 69 -23.20 -29.66 23.62
C ALA A 69 -22.20 -28.81 24.43
N LYS A 70 -21.56 -29.37 25.46
CA LYS A 70 -20.51 -28.66 26.22
C LYS A 70 -19.31 -28.27 25.34
N TYR A 71 -18.96 -29.13 24.36
CA TYR A 71 -17.87 -28.83 23.43
C TYR A 71 -18.24 -27.76 22.41
N ASP A 72 -19.54 -27.54 22.20
CA ASP A 72 -20.03 -26.54 21.26
C ASP A 72 -19.56 -25.12 21.64
N LYS A 73 -19.76 -24.77 22.91
CA LYS A 73 -19.35 -23.48 23.47
C LYS A 73 -17.84 -23.32 23.45
N VAL A 74 -17.10 -24.36 23.84
CA VAL A 74 -15.63 -24.34 23.90
C VAL A 74 -15.03 -24.13 22.51
N ILE A 75 -15.47 -24.92 21.52
CA ILE A 75 -14.96 -24.83 20.15
C ILE A 75 -15.40 -23.54 19.47
N SER A 76 -16.63 -23.07 19.71
CA SER A 76 -17.07 -21.79 19.14
C SER A 76 -16.25 -20.62 19.69
N LYS A 77 -15.92 -20.63 20.99
CA LYS A 77 -15.04 -19.63 21.61
C LYS A 77 -13.63 -19.67 21.03
N MET A 78 -13.04 -20.86 20.87
CA MET A 78 -11.71 -21.05 20.28
C MET A 78 -11.59 -20.53 18.83
N LYS A 79 -12.70 -20.36 18.11
CA LYS A 79 -12.67 -19.84 16.73
C LYS A 79 -12.24 -18.38 16.69
N THR A 80 -12.65 -17.63 17.70
CA THR A 80 -12.53 -16.16 17.76
C THR A 80 -11.57 -15.70 18.85
N GLU A 81 -11.28 -16.56 19.82
CA GLU A 81 -10.33 -16.27 20.88
C GLU A 81 -8.91 -16.24 20.31
N SER A 82 -8.18 -15.16 20.59
CA SER A 82 -6.78 -15.07 20.20
C SER A 82 -5.97 -16.14 20.90
N MET A 83 -5.06 -16.76 20.15
CA MET A 83 -4.13 -17.74 20.69
C MET A 83 -3.14 -17.13 21.68
N ASN A 84 -2.96 -15.80 21.63
CA ASN A 84 -2.18 -15.04 22.59
C ASN A 84 -2.85 -13.67 22.81
N PRO A 85 -3.79 -13.56 23.76
CA PRO A 85 -4.52 -12.33 24.05
C PRO A 85 -3.59 -11.17 24.41
N ASP A 86 -2.54 -11.44 25.18
CA ASP A 86 -1.57 -10.44 25.62
C ASP A 86 -0.79 -9.86 24.43
N ALA A 87 -0.39 -10.70 23.47
CA ALA A 87 0.26 -10.24 22.25
C ALA A 87 -0.71 -9.46 21.33
N GLU A 88 -1.97 -9.89 21.23
CA GLU A 88 -2.99 -9.18 20.45
C GLU A 88 -3.23 -7.76 20.98
N GLU A 89 -3.33 -7.60 22.30
CA GLU A 89 -3.47 -6.29 22.94
C GLU A 89 -2.23 -5.42 22.71
N GLY A 90 -1.03 -6.01 22.76
CA GLY A 90 0.21 -5.36 22.37
C GLY A 90 0.19 -4.83 20.93
N TYR A 91 -0.21 -5.67 19.96
CA TYR A 91 -0.31 -5.26 18.55
C TYR A 91 -1.37 -4.17 18.34
N LYS A 92 -2.55 -4.28 18.98
CA LYS A 92 -3.59 -3.24 18.92
C LYS A 92 -3.09 -1.91 19.47
N SER A 93 -2.31 -1.95 20.55
CA SER A 93 -1.73 -0.74 21.15
C SER A 93 -0.69 -0.10 20.23
N LEU A 94 0.18 -0.91 19.63
CA LEU A 94 1.17 -0.44 18.64
C LEU A 94 0.50 0.20 17.42
N LEU A 95 -0.56 -0.42 16.88
CA LEU A 95 -1.30 0.13 15.74
C LEU A 95 -1.94 1.49 16.06
N LYS A 96 -2.51 1.65 17.26
CA LYS A 96 -3.06 2.94 17.69
C LYS A 96 -2.00 4.02 17.84
N GLU A 97 -0.83 3.65 18.36
CA GLU A 97 0.30 4.58 18.50
C GLU A 97 0.82 5.00 17.12
N TRP A 98 0.98 4.07 16.18
CA TRP A 98 1.37 4.38 14.81
C TRP A 98 0.35 5.28 14.12
N GLN A 99 -0.94 4.98 14.25
CA GLN A 99 -2.00 5.84 13.70
C GLN A 99 -1.90 7.27 14.23
N LYS A 100 -1.67 7.44 15.54
CA LYS A 100 -1.50 8.76 16.15
C LYS A 100 -0.26 9.49 15.64
N GLN A 101 0.84 8.78 15.42
CA GLN A 101 2.07 9.36 14.86
C GLN A 101 1.88 9.79 13.41
N ASP A 102 1.19 8.99 12.60
CA ASP A 102 0.86 9.33 11.21
C ASP A 102 -0.03 10.59 11.15
N ASP A 103 -1.03 10.69 12.05
CA ASP A 103 -1.88 11.88 12.16
C ASP A 103 -1.05 13.13 12.56
N ASP A 104 -0.14 13.03 13.54
CA ASP A 104 0.75 14.15 13.92
C ASP A 104 1.66 14.59 12.76
N ILE A 105 2.26 13.63 12.05
CA ILE A 105 3.11 13.91 10.89
C ILE A 105 2.31 14.63 9.81
N LYS A 106 1.08 14.18 9.55
CA LYS A 106 0.19 14.81 8.58
C LYS A 106 -0.13 16.26 8.95
N ASP A 107 -0.50 16.53 10.20
CA ASP A 107 -0.79 17.89 10.66
C ASP A 107 0.43 18.82 10.55
N ARG A 108 1.63 18.29 10.84
CA ARG A 108 2.89 19.04 10.70
C ARG A 108 3.23 19.32 9.25
N LEU A 109 2.99 18.37 8.34
CA LEU A 109 3.18 18.55 6.91
C LEU A 109 2.25 19.65 6.37
N GLU A 110 0.98 19.62 6.73
CA GLU A 110 0.01 20.66 6.33
C GLU A 110 0.48 22.05 6.76
N SER A 111 0.94 22.20 8.01
CA SER A 111 1.50 23.45 8.51
C SER A 111 2.73 23.93 7.74
N ILE A 112 3.59 23.01 7.28
CA ILE A 112 4.75 23.34 6.45
C ILE A 112 4.30 23.79 5.06
N TYR A 113 3.36 23.08 4.44
CA TYR A 113 2.80 23.45 3.14
C TYR A 113 2.24 24.88 3.15
N GLU A 114 1.42 25.24 4.15
CA GLU A 114 0.88 26.60 4.28
C GLU A 114 1.98 27.68 4.39
N LYS A 115 3.06 27.38 5.13
CA LYS A 115 4.18 28.33 5.30
C LYS A 115 4.97 28.49 4.01
N VAL A 116 5.19 27.41 3.28
CA VAL A 116 5.87 27.42 1.98
C VAL A 116 5.04 28.20 0.97
N GLU A 117 3.72 27.99 0.93
CA GLU A 117 2.82 28.73 0.03
C GLU A 117 2.83 30.24 0.32
N LYS A 118 2.79 30.62 1.60
CA LYS A 118 2.91 32.04 2.02
C LYS A 118 4.26 32.64 1.61
N ALA A 119 5.36 31.92 1.83
CA ALA A 119 6.69 32.37 1.44
C ALA A 119 6.81 32.51 -0.09
N HIS A 120 6.24 31.57 -0.85
CA HIS A 120 6.22 31.62 -2.30
C HIS A 120 5.48 32.86 -2.83
N LYS A 121 4.30 33.17 -2.27
CA LYS A 121 3.55 34.40 -2.60
C LYS A 121 4.36 35.67 -2.34
N LEU A 122 5.00 35.77 -1.17
CA LEU A 122 5.84 36.93 -0.84
C LEU A 122 7.03 37.09 -1.80
N LEU A 123 7.61 35.99 -2.27
CA LEU A 123 8.69 36.03 -3.27
C LEU A 123 8.20 36.48 -4.65
N LEU A 124 7.00 36.04 -5.07
CA LEU A 124 6.38 36.51 -6.30
C LEU A 124 6.08 38.02 -6.22
N ASP A 125 5.48 38.47 -5.11
CA ASP A 125 5.18 39.90 -4.89
C ASP A 125 6.47 40.74 -4.89
N LEU A 126 7.55 40.24 -4.27
CA LEU A 126 8.84 40.93 -4.26
C LEU A 126 9.46 40.98 -5.66
N ARG A 127 9.42 39.87 -6.42
CA ARG A 127 9.91 39.81 -7.80
C ARG A 127 9.16 40.83 -8.66
N ASP A 128 7.85 40.79 -8.63
CA ASP A 128 7.00 41.68 -9.44
C ASP A 128 7.24 43.15 -9.05
N HIS A 129 7.48 43.44 -7.76
CA HIS A 129 7.88 44.77 -7.31
C HIS A 129 9.26 45.18 -7.85
N VAL A 130 10.27 44.29 -7.82
CA VAL A 130 11.61 44.56 -8.35
C VAL A 130 11.58 44.77 -9.86
N GLU A 131 10.80 43.99 -10.61
CA GLU A 131 10.61 44.16 -12.05
C GLU A 131 9.88 45.48 -12.37
N SER A 132 8.95 45.91 -11.52
CA SER A 132 8.25 47.19 -11.67
C SER A 132 9.13 48.43 -11.44
N LEU A 133 10.32 48.27 -10.84
CA LEU A 133 11.28 49.36 -10.61
C LEU A 133 12.06 49.75 -11.89
N GLY A 134 11.91 49.01 -12.99
CA GLY A 134 12.60 49.27 -14.27
C GLY A 134 14.12 49.03 -14.21
N ASP A 135 14.87 49.46 -15.21
CA ASP A 135 16.34 49.36 -15.24
C ASP A 135 16.93 50.17 -14.08
N ILE A 136 17.26 49.49 -12.99
CA ILE A 136 17.81 50.09 -11.78
C ILE A 136 19.23 50.60 -12.09
N PRO A 137 19.49 51.92 -12.07
CA PRO A 137 20.84 52.45 -12.27
C PRO A 137 21.76 51.88 -11.19
N GLY A 138 22.97 51.46 -11.56
CA GLY A 138 23.92 50.76 -10.67
C GLY A 138 24.23 51.45 -9.33
N SER A 139 23.88 52.73 -9.15
CA SER A 139 23.94 53.45 -7.87
C SER A 139 22.98 52.88 -6.82
N TYR A 140 21.78 52.44 -7.20
CA TYR A 140 20.77 51.91 -6.27
C TYR A 140 21.16 50.55 -5.69
N TRP A 141 21.99 49.77 -6.39
CA TRP A 141 22.57 48.55 -5.85
C TRP A 141 23.50 48.84 -4.66
N ASN A 142 24.16 50.00 -4.63
CA ASN A 142 24.95 50.42 -3.48
C ASN A 142 24.05 50.82 -2.30
N ASP A 143 22.93 51.49 -2.56
CA ASP A 143 21.99 51.89 -1.51
C ASP A 143 21.29 50.67 -0.88
N ILE A 144 20.87 49.69 -1.70
CA ILE A 144 20.30 48.41 -1.25
C ILE A 144 21.36 47.62 -0.46
N ARG A 145 22.60 47.57 -0.96
CA ARG A 145 23.70 46.93 -0.24
C ARG A 145 23.95 47.59 1.11
N GLU A 146 23.95 48.92 1.19
CA GLU A 146 24.09 49.64 2.46
C GLU A 146 22.96 49.33 3.43
N VAL A 147 21.71 49.27 2.97
CA VAL A 147 20.55 48.91 3.82
C VAL A 147 20.68 47.48 4.35
N VAL A 148 21.04 46.52 3.49
CA VAL A 148 21.20 45.11 3.88
C VAL A 148 22.38 44.91 4.87
N VAL A 149 23.49 45.61 4.65
CA VAL A 149 24.64 45.59 5.57
C VAL A 149 24.31 46.26 6.91
N ARG A 150 23.47 47.30 6.90
CA ARG A 150 23.01 47.99 8.12
C ARG A 150 22.04 47.14 8.95
N LEU A 151 21.19 46.34 8.31
CA LEU A 151 20.23 45.45 8.98
C LEU A 151 20.88 44.16 9.50
N GLY A 152 21.89 43.64 8.81
CA GLY A 152 22.48 42.32 9.13
C GLY A 152 23.94 42.34 9.63
N GLY A 153 24.62 43.48 9.57
CA GLY A 153 26.04 43.60 9.92
C GLY A 153 27.01 42.99 8.90
N ALA A 154 28.32 43.06 9.21
CA ALA A 154 29.43 42.72 8.29
C ALA A 154 29.40 41.28 7.71
N LYS A 155 28.64 40.35 8.33
CA LYS A 155 28.48 38.98 7.83
C LYS A 155 27.76 38.91 6.48
N TYR A 156 26.78 39.77 6.24
CA TYR A 156 26.06 39.80 4.96
C TYR A 156 26.88 40.48 3.86
N ASP A 157 27.74 41.45 4.18
CA ASP A 157 28.63 42.04 3.17
C ASP A 157 29.68 41.04 2.67
N VAL A 158 30.16 40.15 3.56
CA VAL A 158 31.04 39.05 3.20
C VAL A 158 30.31 38.02 2.32
N LEU A 159 29.07 37.64 2.65
CA LEU A 159 28.27 36.73 1.82
C LEU A 159 27.91 37.33 0.45
N ILE A 160 27.58 38.62 0.38
CA ILE A 160 27.27 39.32 -0.88
C ILE A 160 28.52 39.41 -1.76
N ARG A 161 29.69 39.76 -1.20
CA ARG A 161 30.95 39.71 -1.95
C ARG A 161 31.26 38.30 -2.42
N LYS A 162 31.12 37.31 -1.54
CA LYS A 162 31.35 35.89 -1.86
C LYS A 162 30.45 35.41 -3.00
N VAL A 163 29.16 35.75 -2.98
CA VAL A 163 28.23 35.48 -4.09
C VAL A 163 28.63 36.23 -5.37
N LYS A 164 29.14 37.46 -5.26
CA LYS A 164 29.54 38.28 -6.40
C LYS A 164 30.92 37.92 -7.00
N THR A 165 31.83 37.33 -6.22
CA THR A 165 33.22 37.03 -6.64
C THR A 165 33.56 35.55 -6.71
N GLU A 166 32.89 34.67 -5.96
CA GLU A 166 33.12 33.21 -6.01
C GLU A 166 32.05 32.46 -6.82
N CYS A 167 30.89 33.06 -7.10
CA CYS A 167 29.80 32.39 -7.82
C CYS A 167 29.67 32.79 -9.30
N MET A 168 30.46 33.77 -9.77
CA MET A 168 30.49 34.19 -11.18
C MET A 168 31.94 34.30 -11.63
N ASP A 169 32.52 33.16 -12.01
CA ASP A 169 33.62 33.12 -12.97
C ASP A 169 33.00 33.23 -14.38
N PRO A 170 33.44 34.17 -15.23
CA PRO A 170 32.91 34.33 -16.59
C PRO A 170 32.93 33.03 -17.41
N ASP A 171 33.92 32.16 -17.19
CA ASP A 171 34.01 30.86 -17.85
C ASP A 171 32.94 29.88 -17.29
N THR A 172 32.61 29.97 -15.99
CA THR A 172 31.52 29.18 -15.41
C THR A 172 30.12 29.65 -15.80
N GLU A 173 29.92 30.93 -16.12
CA GLU A 173 28.60 31.44 -16.55
C GLU A 173 28.16 30.81 -17.89
N GLU A 174 29.11 30.58 -18.80
CA GLU A 174 28.88 29.90 -20.07
C GLU A 174 28.60 28.39 -19.88
N ASP A 175 29.31 27.75 -18.95
CA ASP A 175 29.07 26.35 -18.56
C ASP A 175 27.69 26.16 -17.90
N TYR A 176 27.28 27.07 -17.01
CA TYR A 176 25.94 27.04 -16.39
C TYR A 176 24.83 27.27 -17.42
N LYS A 177 25.02 28.20 -18.37
CA LYS A 177 24.07 28.41 -19.48
C LYS A 177 24.00 27.17 -20.38
N SER A 178 25.12 26.49 -20.60
CA SER A 178 25.19 25.26 -21.40
C SER A 178 24.49 24.10 -20.69
N LEU A 179 24.73 23.93 -19.38
CA LEU A 179 24.04 22.93 -18.57
C LEU A 179 22.53 23.19 -18.47
N LEU A 180 22.10 24.44 -18.34
CA LEU A 180 20.67 24.80 -18.35
C LEU A 180 19.99 24.46 -19.67
N LYS A 181 20.65 24.73 -20.81
CA LYS A 181 20.14 24.33 -22.13
C LYS A 181 20.05 22.82 -22.28
N GLU A 182 21.04 22.08 -21.79
CA GLU A 182 21.04 20.62 -21.82
C GLU A 182 19.94 20.04 -20.91
N TRP A 183 19.75 20.59 -19.72
CA TRP A 183 18.66 20.22 -18.82
C TRP A 183 17.30 20.49 -19.45
N GLN A 184 17.08 21.66 -20.06
CA GLN A 184 15.84 21.97 -20.77
C GLN A 184 15.56 20.98 -21.90
N LYS A 185 16.59 20.63 -22.68
CA LYS A 185 16.48 19.64 -23.75
C LYS A 185 16.12 18.24 -23.23
N GLN A 186 16.69 17.83 -22.10
CA GLN A 186 16.36 16.56 -21.46
C GLN A 186 14.93 16.57 -20.88
N ASP A 187 14.50 17.69 -20.30
CA ASP A 187 13.13 17.85 -19.80
C ASP A 187 12.10 17.78 -20.93
N ASP A 188 12.41 18.39 -22.08
CA ASP A 188 11.57 18.30 -23.28
C ASP A 188 11.56 16.87 -23.88
N ASP A 189 12.70 16.17 -23.95
CA ASP A 189 12.75 14.75 -24.38
C ASP A 189 11.92 13.83 -23.46
N ILE A 190 12.04 14.02 -22.14
CA ILE A 190 11.27 13.28 -21.16
C ILE A 190 9.77 13.57 -21.34
N ARG A 191 9.39 14.82 -21.58
CA ARG A 191 8.01 15.22 -21.87
C ARG A 191 7.46 14.52 -23.10
N ASP A 192 8.19 14.57 -24.22
CA ASP A 192 7.78 13.93 -25.48
C ASP A 192 7.62 12.41 -25.33
N ARG A 193 8.53 11.77 -24.57
CA ARG A 193 8.45 10.32 -24.30
C ARG A 193 7.27 9.98 -23.40
N LEU A 194 6.92 10.83 -22.44
CA LEU A 194 5.74 10.65 -21.60
C LEU A 194 4.46 10.76 -22.43
N GLU A 195 4.35 11.76 -23.31
CA GLU A 195 3.21 11.89 -24.23
C GLU A 195 3.07 10.67 -25.15
N SER A 196 4.19 10.13 -25.66
CA SER A 196 4.18 8.90 -26.47
C SER A 196 3.73 7.66 -25.68
N ILE A 197 4.05 7.58 -24.40
CA ILE A 197 3.58 6.50 -23.52
C ILE A 197 2.09 6.65 -23.27
N ASP A 198 1.62 7.87 -22.97
CA ASP A 198 0.21 8.18 -22.71
C ASP A 198 -0.69 7.81 -23.90
N GLU A 199 -0.27 8.17 -25.12
CA GLU A 199 -0.98 7.81 -26.36
C GLU A 199 -1.04 6.28 -26.57
N LYS A 200 0.04 5.56 -26.25
CA LYS A 200 0.07 4.10 -26.34
C LYS A 200 -0.81 3.46 -25.29
N THR A 201 -0.83 3.99 -24.07
CA THR A 201 -1.69 3.49 -23.00
C THR A 201 -3.16 3.66 -23.35
N GLU A 202 -3.55 4.79 -23.93
CA GLU A 202 -4.93 5.03 -24.39
C GLU A 202 -5.34 4.02 -25.47
N LYS A 203 -4.48 3.83 -26.49
CA LYS A 203 -4.73 2.82 -27.54
C LYS A 203 -4.84 1.41 -26.98
N THR A 204 -4.02 1.05 -25.99
CA THR A 204 -4.15 -0.27 -25.34
C THR A 204 -5.42 -0.39 -24.53
N HIS A 205 -5.88 0.69 -23.90
CA HIS A 205 -7.13 0.72 -23.16
C HIS A 205 -8.33 0.51 -24.10
N GLU A 206 -8.36 1.22 -25.24
CA GLU A 206 -9.37 1.05 -26.29
C GLU A 206 -9.42 -0.40 -26.80
N LEU A 207 -8.26 -1.00 -27.13
CA LEU A 207 -8.21 -2.39 -27.60
C LEU A 207 -8.68 -3.40 -26.55
N LEU A 208 -8.41 -3.16 -25.26
CA LEU A 208 -8.89 -4.04 -24.19
C LEU A 208 -10.40 -3.87 -23.94
N ILE A 209 -10.96 -2.68 -24.20
CA ILE A 209 -12.42 -2.44 -24.20
C ILE A 209 -13.05 -3.22 -25.35
N ASP A 210 -12.52 -3.10 -26.57
CA ASP A 210 -13.03 -3.81 -27.75
C ASP A 210 -12.96 -5.34 -27.55
N LEU A 211 -11.86 -5.84 -26.98
CA LEU A 211 -11.70 -7.26 -26.67
C LEU A 211 -12.73 -7.73 -25.63
N LYS A 212 -12.97 -6.92 -24.59
CA LYS A 212 -13.97 -7.19 -23.55
C LYS A 212 -15.36 -7.28 -24.17
N ASP A 213 -15.74 -6.33 -25.01
CA ASP A 213 -17.05 -6.29 -25.65
C ASP A 213 -17.25 -7.46 -26.61
N HIS A 214 -16.20 -7.83 -27.36
CA HIS A 214 -16.22 -9.01 -28.22
C HIS A 214 -16.40 -10.32 -27.43
N VAL A 215 -15.69 -10.49 -26.30
CA VAL A 215 -15.84 -11.67 -25.41
C VAL A 215 -17.25 -11.76 -24.82
N VAL A 216 -17.86 -10.62 -24.46
CA VAL A 216 -19.26 -10.56 -24.01
C VAL A 216 -20.21 -10.97 -25.14
N SER A 217 -19.98 -10.52 -26.37
CA SER A 217 -20.81 -10.85 -27.54
C SER A 217 -20.78 -12.34 -27.93
N LEU A 218 -19.67 -13.03 -27.64
CA LEU A 218 -19.49 -14.47 -27.91
C LEU A 218 -20.11 -15.39 -26.84
N GLY A 219 -20.85 -14.86 -25.87
CA GLY A 219 -21.51 -15.64 -24.82
C GLY A 219 -20.68 -15.88 -23.56
N GLY A 220 -19.56 -15.17 -23.40
CA GLY A 220 -18.68 -15.23 -22.24
C GLY A 220 -17.75 -16.46 -22.21
N ILE A 221 -16.62 -16.34 -21.52
CA ILE A 221 -15.71 -17.46 -21.23
C ILE A 221 -16.27 -18.22 -20.01
N PRO A 222 -16.45 -19.56 -20.06
CA PRO A 222 -16.96 -20.32 -18.93
C PRO A 222 -16.10 -20.11 -17.67
N GLY A 223 -16.69 -19.50 -16.63
CA GLY A 223 -16.03 -19.27 -15.33
C GLY A 223 -15.58 -17.83 -15.06
N TRP A 224 -15.80 -16.87 -15.97
CA TRP A 224 -15.55 -15.45 -15.71
C TRP A 224 -16.89 -14.75 -15.48
N THR A 225 -17.14 -14.27 -14.25
CA THR A 225 -18.35 -13.50 -13.89
C THR A 225 -18.07 -11.99 -14.06
N SER A 226 -19.13 -11.16 -14.15
CA SER A 226 -18.99 -9.70 -14.30
C SER A 226 -18.09 -9.03 -13.24
N GLU A 227 -17.91 -9.64 -12.06
CA GLU A 227 -16.99 -9.17 -11.02
C GLU A 227 -15.51 -9.35 -11.39
N THR A 228 -15.14 -10.44 -12.07
CA THR A 228 -13.73 -10.69 -12.47
C THR A 228 -13.22 -9.71 -13.52
N VAL A 229 -14.11 -9.12 -14.32
CA VAL A 229 -13.74 -8.12 -15.35
C VAL A 229 -13.53 -6.73 -14.73
N TYR A 230 -14.12 -6.45 -13.57
CA TYR A 230 -14.00 -5.16 -12.87
C TYR A 230 -12.67 -4.98 -12.11
N LEU A 231 -12.01 -6.09 -11.73
CA LEU A 231 -10.77 -6.07 -10.94
C LEU A 231 -9.49 -5.91 -11.76
N VAL A 232 -9.56 -6.03 -13.09
CA VAL A 232 -8.40 -5.85 -13.98
C VAL A 232 -8.18 -4.38 -14.37
N TYR A 233 -9.15 -3.50 -14.10
CA TYR A 233 -9.19 -2.11 -14.58
C TYR A 233 -9.16 -1.04 -13.46
N LYS A 234 -8.72 -1.40 -12.25
CA LYS A 234 -8.53 -0.46 -11.14
C LYS A 234 -7.10 -0.55 -10.63
#